data_AF-A0A942I5M7-F1
#
_entry.id   AF-A0A942I5M7-F1
#
_cell.length_a   1.000
_cell.length_b   1.000
_cell.length_c   1.000
_cell.angle_alpha   90.00
_cell.angle_beta   90.00
_cell.angle_gamma   90.00
#
_symmetry.space_group_name_H-M   'P 1'
#
loop_
_entity.id
_entity.type
_entity.pdbx_description
1 polymer ?
#
loop_
_entity_poly.entity_id
_entity_poly.type
_entity_poly.pdbx_seq_one_letter_code
_entity_poly.pdbx_strand_id
1 'polypeptide(L)'
;MPYVKIKFGEALYVTKADIPGMYSIGHCLTDDVGYCEGQRRIDWILDDRYDIGSSNRTFMEKFDGMVAVGDLFTEDPKEAALIVPILVMIDLLHQWDEVCKTNPEEVTIYYENEKFRIEAKEREQA
;
A
#
# COMPACT_ATOMS: atom_id res chain seq x y z
N MET A 1 5.99 15.41 -6.43
CA MET A 1 5.07 14.69 -5.56
C MET A 1 5.26 13.20 -5.80
N PRO A 2 5.80 12.47 -4.80
CA PRO A 2 5.87 11.01 -4.77
C PRO A 2 4.59 10.34 -5.29
N TYR A 3 4.73 9.33 -6.13
CA TYR A 3 3.59 8.58 -6.66
C TYR A 3 3.89 7.12 -6.99
N VAL A 4 2.83 6.31 -7.01
CA VAL A 4 2.81 4.95 -7.57
C VAL A 4 1.59 4.77 -8.47
N LYS A 5 1.76 4.02 -9.56
CA LYS A 5 0.71 3.63 -10.49
C LYS A 5 0.45 2.13 -10.41
N ILE A 6 -0.82 1.78 -10.31
CA ILE A 6 -1.30 0.39 -10.23
C ILE A 6 -2.32 0.19 -11.35
N LYS A 7 -2.11 -0.84 -12.17
CA LYS A 7 -3.06 -1.21 -13.22
C LYS A 7 -3.95 -2.35 -12.75
N PHE A 8 -5.23 -2.24 -13.07
CA PHE A 8 -6.26 -3.24 -12.77
C PHE A 8 -6.46 -4.11 -14.02
N GLY A 9 -6.18 -5.40 -13.90
CA GLY A 9 -6.29 -6.39 -14.98
C GLY A 9 -6.81 -7.73 -14.44
N GLU A 10 -6.37 -8.84 -15.04
CA GLU A 10 -6.56 -10.20 -14.45
C GLU A 10 -5.87 -10.33 -13.09
N ALA A 11 -4.80 -9.57 -12.89
CA ALA A 11 -4.16 -9.33 -11.60
C ALA A 11 -3.87 -7.83 -11.45
N LEU A 12 -3.72 -7.38 -10.20
CA LEU A 12 -3.24 -6.04 -9.87
C LEU A 12 -1.72 -6.01 -9.98
N TYR A 13 -1.15 -4.99 -10.62
CA TYR A 13 0.30 -4.85 -10.69
C TYR A 13 0.75 -3.40 -10.71
N VAL A 14 1.86 -3.13 -10.00
CA VAL A 14 2.52 -1.82 -9.99
C VAL A 14 3.24 -1.61 -11.31
N THR A 15 2.87 -0.54 -12.03
CA THR A 15 3.46 -0.21 -13.34
C THR A 15 4.60 0.79 -13.24
N LYS A 16 4.54 1.70 -12.26
CA LYS A 16 5.52 2.76 -12.08
C LYS A 16 5.47 3.31 -10.66
N ALA A 17 6.61 3.65 -10.09
CA ALA A 17 6.69 4.58 -8.96
C ALA A 17 7.88 5.52 -9.16
N ASP A 18 7.87 6.67 -8.50
CA ASP A 18 8.95 7.65 -8.61
C ASP A 18 10.04 7.51 -7.53
N ILE A 19 9.74 6.83 -6.42
CA ILE A 19 10.69 6.47 -5.37
C ILE A 19 10.48 5.03 -4.89
N PRO A 20 11.52 4.37 -4.36
CA PRO A 20 11.44 2.99 -3.85
C PRO A 20 10.31 2.79 -2.81
N GLY A 21 10.14 3.71 -1.86
CA GLY A 21 9.07 3.62 -0.86
C GLY A 21 7.65 3.59 -1.47
N MET A 22 7.42 4.31 -2.57
CA MET A 22 6.14 4.28 -3.27
C MET A 22 5.93 2.95 -4.02
N TYR A 23 7.00 2.32 -4.51
CA TYR A 23 6.95 0.95 -5.03
C TYR A 23 6.51 -0.04 -3.94
N SER A 24 7.07 0.06 -2.73
CA SER A 24 6.71 -0.82 -1.60
C SER A 24 5.26 -0.66 -1.17
N ILE A 25 4.74 0.57 -1.14
CA ILE A 25 3.29 0.79 -0.94
C ILE A 25 2.48 0.15 -2.04
N GLY A 26 2.87 0.35 -3.31
CA GLY A 26 2.18 -0.27 -4.43
C GLY A 26 2.07 -1.78 -4.27
N HIS A 27 3.19 -2.46 -3.99
CA HIS A 27 3.21 -3.91 -3.78
C HIS A 27 2.38 -4.33 -2.57
N CYS A 28 2.44 -3.58 -1.47
CA CYS A 28 1.63 -3.84 -0.28
C CYS A 28 0.13 -3.76 -0.55
N LEU A 29 -0.30 -2.89 -1.48
CA LEU A 29 -1.69 -2.76 -1.87
C LEU A 29 -2.15 -3.81 -2.89
N THR A 30 -1.24 -4.29 -3.76
CA THR A 30 -1.56 -5.25 -4.82
C THR A 30 -1.41 -6.71 -4.43
N ASP A 31 -0.57 -7.02 -3.45
CA ASP A 31 -0.36 -8.40 -3.01
C ASP A 31 -1.53 -8.89 -2.13
N ASP A 32 -2.02 -10.10 -2.43
CA ASP A 32 -3.25 -10.67 -1.88
C ASP A 32 -3.14 -10.99 -0.37
N VAL A 33 -3.96 -10.26 0.38
CA VAL A 33 -4.63 -10.51 1.67
C VAL A 33 -4.09 -11.58 2.64
N GLY A 34 -3.50 -11.09 3.73
CA GLY A 34 -3.49 -11.78 5.02
C GLY A 34 -2.16 -11.64 5.75
N TYR A 35 -2.11 -10.75 6.74
CA TYR A 35 -1.09 -10.86 7.80
C TYR A 35 -1.26 -12.16 8.62
N CYS A 36 -2.43 -12.78 8.50
CA CYS A 36 -2.75 -14.19 8.65
C CYS A 36 -3.96 -14.44 7.73
N GLU A 37 -4.19 -15.67 7.27
CA GLU A 37 -5.35 -16.04 6.44
C GLU A 37 -6.65 -15.49 7.07
N GLY A 38 -7.35 -14.59 6.35
CA GLY A 38 -8.62 -14.00 6.78
C GLY A 38 -8.58 -12.68 7.58
N GLN A 39 -7.41 -12.08 7.85
CA GLN A 39 -7.31 -10.77 8.54
C GLN A 39 -7.12 -9.60 7.57
N ARG A 40 -7.86 -8.49 7.79
CA ARG A 40 -7.62 -7.23 7.05
C ARG A 40 -6.37 -6.54 7.59
N ARG A 41 -5.64 -5.83 6.72
CA ARG A 41 -4.45 -5.04 7.11
C ARG A 41 -4.77 -4.01 8.20
N ILE A 42 -5.93 -3.38 8.15
CA ILE A 42 -6.39 -2.44 9.18
C ILE A 42 -6.53 -3.15 10.53
N ASP A 43 -7.05 -4.37 10.56
CA ASP A 43 -7.21 -5.15 11.81
C ASP A 43 -5.85 -5.46 12.43
N TRP A 44 -4.84 -5.80 11.61
CA TRP A 44 -3.45 -5.98 12.10
C TRP A 44 -2.83 -4.67 12.61
N ILE A 45 -3.05 -3.55 11.91
CA ILE A 45 -2.53 -2.24 12.36
C ILE A 45 -3.05 -1.90 13.76
N LEU A 46 -4.33 -2.19 14.01
CA LEU A 46 -5.01 -1.92 15.28
C LEU A 46 -4.76 -2.98 16.36
N ASP A 47 -4.10 -4.09 16.03
CA ASP A 47 -3.81 -5.17 16.98
C ASP A 47 -2.44 -4.97 17.66
N ASP A 48 -2.44 -4.45 18.89
CA ASP A 48 -1.25 -4.16 19.68
C ASP A 48 -0.41 -5.40 20.07
N ARG A 49 -0.88 -6.63 19.74
CA ARG A 49 -0.13 -7.87 20.03
C ARG A 49 1.02 -8.14 19.06
N TYR A 50 1.00 -7.50 17.89
CA TYR A 50 1.94 -7.77 16.81
C TYR A 50 2.59 -6.49 16.34
N ASP A 51 3.91 -6.40 16.33
CA ASP A 51 4.64 -5.22 15.85
C ASP A 51 5.06 -5.34 14.39
N ILE A 52 5.27 -6.57 13.92
CA ILE A 52 5.78 -6.86 12.57
C ILE A 52 4.84 -7.87 11.89
N GLY A 53 4.76 -7.78 10.58
CA GLY A 53 4.45 -8.94 9.75
C GLY A 53 4.82 -8.69 8.31
N SER A 54 4.42 -9.62 7.45
CA SER A 54 4.93 -9.69 6.09
C SER A 54 3.98 -10.43 5.16
N SER A 55 3.98 -10.03 3.89
CA SER A 55 3.46 -10.80 2.77
C SER A 55 4.60 -11.56 2.08
N ASN A 56 4.32 -12.10 0.89
CA ASN A 56 5.34 -12.73 0.05
C ASN A 56 6.41 -11.75 -0.45
N ARG A 57 6.15 -10.44 -0.45
CA ARG A 57 7.05 -9.43 -1.04
C ARG A 57 7.29 -8.22 -0.16
N THR A 58 6.35 -7.87 0.71
CA THR A 58 6.44 -6.66 1.53
C THR A 58 6.40 -7.00 3.01
N PHE A 59 6.92 -6.10 3.83
CA PHE A 59 6.75 -6.15 5.29
C PHE A 59 6.14 -4.85 5.79
N MET A 60 5.50 -4.93 6.96
CA MET A 60 5.02 -3.79 7.71
C MET A 60 5.50 -3.90 9.15
N GLU A 61 5.93 -2.79 9.71
CA GLU A 61 6.43 -2.68 11.08
C GLU A 61 5.82 -1.45 11.76
N LYS A 62 5.29 -1.63 12.97
CA LYS A 62 4.72 -0.56 13.80
C LYS A 62 5.75 -0.13 14.84
N PHE A 63 5.94 1.18 14.98
CA PHE A 63 6.82 1.78 15.99
C PHE A 63 6.43 3.23 16.22
N ASP A 64 6.44 3.70 17.47
CA ASP A 64 6.28 5.12 17.82
C ASP A 64 5.11 5.86 17.13
N GLY A 65 3.96 5.18 16.97
CA GLY A 65 2.78 5.76 16.29
C GLY A 65 2.87 5.82 14.76
N MET A 66 3.91 5.23 14.19
CA MET A 66 4.21 5.13 12.77
C MET A 66 4.07 3.69 12.28
N VAL A 67 3.98 3.54 10.97
CA VAL A 67 4.09 2.27 10.26
C VAL A 67 5.06 2.43 9.10
N ALA A 68 6.03 1.52 9.01
CA ALA A 68 6.89 1.37 7.84
C ALA A 68 6.31 0.31 6.91
N VAL A 69 6.40 0.53 5.60
CA VAL A 69 6.16 -0.48 4.57
C VAL A 69 7.38 -0.58 3.69
N GLY A 70 8.01 -1.76 3.66
CA GLY A 70 9.21 -2.01 2.86
C GLY A 70 9.11 -3.25 1.99
N ASP A 71 10.09 -3.42 1.10
CA ASP A 71 10.25 -4.63 0.27
C ASP A 71 11.18 -5.62 0.97
N LEU A 72 10.83 -6.92 0.97
CA LEU A 72 11.61 -7.99 1.61
C LEU A 72 12.88 -8.36 0.83
N PHE A 73 12.93 -8.07 -0.47
CA PHE A 73 14.01 -8.52 -1.37
C PHE A 73 14.90 -7.38 -1.86
N THR A 74 14.88 -6.24 -1.17
CA THR A 74 15.75 -5.10 -1.46
C THR A 74 17.13 -5.26 -0.84
N GLU A 75 18.16 -4.80 -1.55
CA GLU A 75 19.54 -4.72 -1.03
C GLU A 75 19.70 -3.58 0.00
N ASP A 76 18.82 -2.57 -0.03
CA ASP A 76 18.73 -1.48 0.95
C ASP A 76 17.31 -1.33 1.52
N PRO A 77 17.01 -1.95 2.68
CA PRO A 77 15.67 -1.91 3.30
C PRO A 77 15.27 -0.54 3.82
N LYS A 78 16.25 0.33 4.13
CA LYS A 78 15.97 1.66 4.68
C LYS A 78 15.53 2.62 3.61
N GLU A 79 16.11 2.53 2.41
CA GLU A 79 15.73 3.36 1.26
C GLU A 79 14.40 2.90 0.64
N ALA A 80 14.12 1.59 0.69
CA ALA A 80 12.90 1.00 0.15
C ALA A 80 11.66 1.19 1.05
N ALA A 81 11.83 1.58 2.32
CA ALA A 81 10.70 1.73 3.23
C ALA A 81 10.01 3.09 3.09
N LEU A 82 8.68 3.10 2.95
CA LEU A 82 7.89 4.30 3.22
C LEU A 82 7.39 4.27 4.66
N ILE A 83 7.70 5.33 5.41
CA ILE A 83 7.30 5.49 6.81
C ILE A 83 6.24 6.57 6.89
N VAL A 84 5.07 6.22 7.44
CA VAL A 84 3.94 7.14 7.60
C VAL A 84 3.28 7.00 8.97
N PRO A 85 2.56 8.01 9.46
CA PRO A 85 1.74 7.85 10.66
C PRO A 85 0.71 6.73 10.50
N ILE A 86 0.43 5.98 11.57
CA ILE A 86 -0.56 4.89 11.55
C ILE A 86 -1.91 5.34 11.00
N LEU A 87 -2.38 6.52 11.42
CA LEU A 87 -3.67 7.08 10.96
C LEU A 87 -3.67 7.37 9.45
N VAL A 88 -2.53 7.77 8.89
CA VAL A 88 -2.38 8.06 7.46
C VAL A 88 -2.40 6.76 6.64
N MET A 89 -1.81 5.68 7.17
CA MET A 89 -1.91 4.35 6.54
C MET A 89 -3.35 3.82 6.59
N ILE A 90 -4.03 3.93 7.74
CA ILE A 90 -5.43 3.49 7.87
C ILE A 90 -6.32 4.22 6.87
N ASP A 91 -6.14 5.54 6.70
CA ASP A 91 -6.86 6.34 5.72
C ASP A 91 -6.60 5.86 4.28
N LEU A 92 -5.34 5.60 3.91
CA LEU A 92 -5.00 5.02 2.61
C LEU A 92 -5.69 3.67 2.38
N LEU A 93 -5.68 2.78 3.37
CA LEU A 93 -6.29 1.45 3.26
C LEU A 93 -7.80 1.53 3.09
N HIS A 94 -8.48 2.44 3.79
CA HIS A 94 -9.90 2.70 3.59
C HIS A 94 -10.20 3.24 2.18
N GLN A 95 -9.44 4.25 1.73
CA GLN A 95 -9.61 4.78 0.37
C GLN A 95 -9.36 3.70 -0.69
N TRP A 96 -8.34 2.86 -0.50
CA TRP A 96 -8.03 1.74 -1.39
C TRP A 96 -9.16 0.72 -1.46
N ASP A 97 -9.72 0.31 -0.33
CA ASP A 97 -10.87 -0.60 -0.27
C ASP A 97 -12.08 -0.06 -1.05
N GLU A 98 -12.36 1.26 -0.98
CA GLU A 98 -13.44 1.87 -1.76
C GLU A 98 -13.13 1.93 -3.27
N VAL A 99 -11.89 2.28 -3.64
CA VAL A 99 -11.45 2.34 -5.04
C VAL A 99 -11.50 0.95 -5.69
N CYS A 100 -11.14 -0.11 -4.97
CA CYS A 100 -11.23 -1.47 -5.48
C CYS A 100 -12.66 -1.89 -5.86
N LYS A 101 -13.69 -1.33 -5.22
CA LYS A 101 -15.10 -1.63 -5.54
C LYS A 101 -15.55 -1.05 -6.89
N THR A 102 -14.88 -0.02 -7.39
CA THR A 102 -15.26 0.63 -8.66
C THR A 102 -14.64 -0.06 -9.88
N ASN A 103 -13.75 -1.03 -9.67
CA ASN A 103 -13.02 -1.75 -10.72
C ASN A 103 -12.41 -0.82 -11.80
N PRO A 104 -11.52 0.11 -11.41
CA PRO A 104 -10.90 1.05 -12.34
C PRO A 104 -10.04 0.33 -13.39
N GLU A 105 -9.52 1.09 -14.37
CA GLU A 105 -8.50 0.64 -15.30
C GLU A 105 -7.09 0.84 -14.70
N GLU A 106 -6.86 2.03 -14.14
CA GLU A 106 -5.59 2.44 -13.55
C GLU A 106 -5.86 3.30 -12.31
N VAL A 107 -5.01 3.16 -11.30
CA VAL A 107 -5.01 4.01 -10.11
C VAL A 107 -3.63 4.63 -9.95
N THR A 108 -3.59 5.94 -9.72
CA THR A 108 -2.37 6.65 -9.30
C THR A 108 -2.55 7.12 -7.87
N ILE A 109 -1.63 6.72 -6.99
CA ILE A 109 -1.61 7.13 -5.58
C ILE A 109 -0.45 8.09 -5.41
N TYR A 110 -0.75 9.26 -4.88
CA TYR A 110 0.20 10.32 -4.61
C TYR A 110 0.41 10.47 -3.10
N TYR A 111 1.61 10.87 -2.69
CA TYR A 111 1.91 11.21 -1.30
C TYR A 111 2.54 12.61 -1.20
N GLU A 112 1.86 13.53 -0.53
CA GLU A 112 2.31 14.90 -0.30
C GLU A 112 1.68 15.47 0.97
N ASN A 113 2.41 16.33 1.69
CA ASN A 113 1.92 16.97 2.93
C ASN A 113 1.34 15.96 3.94
N GLU A 114 2.04 14.83 4.12
CA GLU A 114 1.67 13.74 5.05
C GLU A 114 0.29 13.12 4.76
N LYS A 115 -0.18 13.19 3.51
CA LYS A 115 -1.46 12.63 3.09
C LYS A 115 -1.35 11.89 1.77
N PHE A 116 -2.15 10.83 1.65
CA PHE A 116 -2.34 10.15 0.39
C PHE A 116 -3.51 10.74 -0.38
N ARG A 117 -3.36 10.80 -1.70
CA ARG A 117 -4.43 11.17 -2.64
C ARG A 117 -4.49 10.12 -3.73
N ILE A 118 -5.68 9.57 -3.97
CA ILE A 118 -5.90 8.55 -4.99
C ILE A 118 -6.65 9.15 -6.19
N GLU A 119 -6.12 8.94 -7.38
CA GLU A 119 -6.80 9.22 -8.65
C GLU A 119 -7.06 7.89 -9.38
N ALA A 120 -8.30 7.64 -9.78
CA ALA A 120 -8.68 6.43 -10.50
C ALA A 120 -9.16 6.80 -11.92
N LYS A 121 -8.64 6.10 -12.92
CA LYS A 121 -9.13 6.13 -14.29
C LYS A 121 -10.15 5.01 -14.45
N GLU A 122 -11.40 5.34 -14.78
CA GLU A 122 -12.45 4.36 -15.02
C GLU A 122 -12.21 3.60 -16.33
N ARG A 123 -12.70 2.36 -16.41
CA ARG A 123 -12.73 1.61 -17.67
C ARG A 123 -13.82 2.21 -18.56
N GLU A 124 -13.46 2.59 -19.78
CA GLU A 124 -14.48 2.91 -20.78
C GLU A 124 -15.34 1.65 -21.02
N GLN A 125 -16.65 1.75 -20.78
CA GLN A 125 -17.58 0.68 -21.12
C GLN A 125 -17.64 0.60 -22.65
N ALA A 126 -17.08 -0.47 -23.22
CA ALA A 126 -17.16 -0.80 -24.64
C ALA A 126 -18.54 -1.34 -25.04
#